data_AF-L1IKI1-F1
#
_entry.id   AF-L1IKI1-F1
#
_cell.length_a   1.000
_cell.length_b   1.000
_cell.length_c   1.000
_cell.angle_alpha   90.00
_cell.angle_beta   90.00
_cell.angle_gamma   90.00
#
_symmetry.space_group_name_H-M   'P 1'
#
loop_
_entity.id
_entity.type
_entity.pdbx_description
1 polymer ?
#
loop_
_entity_poly.entity_id
_entity_poly.type
_entity_poly.pdbx_seq_one_letter_code
_entity_poly.pdbx_strand_id
1 'polypeptide(L)'
;CNGNGRCGGQTGACVCYEGYTGANCSEGAGGEEICGADVYGEGCTAVCDMERDCNGNGRCGGQTGACVCYEGYTGANCSEEAGGEEICGADVYGEGCTAVCDMERDCNGNGRCGGQTGACVCYEGYTGANCSMRDVP
;
A
#
# COMPACT_ATOMS: atom_id res chain seq x y z
N CYS A 1 -13.58 -0.47 12.92
CA CYS A 1 -13.95 0.87 12.41
C CYS A 1 -15.25 0.86 11.62
N ASN A 2 -16.25 0.05 12.04
CA ASN A 2 -17.57 -0.09 11.38
C ASN A 2 -17.55 -0.19 9.84
N GLY A 3 -16.50 -0.78 9.27
CA GLY A 3 -16.36 -0.82 7.82
C GLY A 3 -16.21 0.56 7.16
N ASN A 4 -15.85 1.61 7.90
CA ASN A 4 -15.70 3.00 7.44
C ASN A 4 -14.34 3.62 7.83
N GLY A 5 -13.37 2.78 8.19
CA GLY A 5 -11.99 3.21 8.45
C GLY A 5 -11.02 2.04 8.48
N ARG A 6 -9.73 2.36 8.52
CA ARG A 6 -8.66 1.39 8.79
C ARG A 6 -8.35 1.35 10.28
N CYS A 7 -8.10 0.15 10.81
CA CYS A 7 -7.63 -0.01 12.18
C CYS A 7 -6.14 0.35 12.24
N GLY A 8 -5.77 1.35 13.03
CA GLY A 8 -4.39 1.68 13.32
C GLY A 8 -3.79 0.57 14.19
N GLY A 9 -2.95 -0.29 13.59
CA GLY A 9 -2.51 -1.54 14.21
C GLY A 9 -1.90 -1.39 15.61
N GLN A 10 -1.17 -0.31 15.89
CA GLN A 10 -0.47 -0.09 17.16
C GLN A 10 -1.38 0.49 18.28
N THR A 11 -2.42 1.23 17.92
CA THR A 11 -3.28 1.95 18.88
C THR A 11 -4.66 1.34 19.03
N GLY A 12 -5.08 0.50 18.08
CA GLY A 12 -6.46 0.03 17.95
C GLY A 12 -7.44 1.14 17.57
N ALA A 13 -6.96 2.37 17.36
CA ALA A 13 -7.77 3.51 16.99
C ALA A 13 -8.11 3.45 15.49
N CYS A 14 -9.30 3.94 15.15
CA CYS A 14 -9.74 3.97 13.77
C CYS A 14 -9.29 5.24 13.06
N VAL A 15 -8.68 5.06 11.89
CA VAL A 15 -8.47 6.14 10.93
C VAL A 15 -9.63 6.07 9.94
N CYS A 16 -10.55 7.03 10.05
CA CYS A 16 -11.74 7.06 9.23
C CYS A 16 -11.43 7.45 7.79
N TYR A 17 -12.12 6.83 6.85
CA TYR A 17 -12.06 7.26 5.45
C TYR A 17 -12.75 8.62 5.30
N GLU A 18 -12.49 9.29 4.17
CA GLU A 18 -13.11 10.57 3.85
C GLU A 18 -14.65 10.48 3.97
N GLY A 19 -15.24 11.48 4.61
CA GLY A 19 -16.68 11.51 4.88
C GLY A 19 -17.13 10.82 6.17
N TYR A 20 -16.21 10.22 6.92
CA TYR A 20 -16.51 9.55 8.17
C TYR A 20 -15.73 10.15 9.35
N THR A 21 -16.36 10.13 10.51
CA THR A 21 -15.81 10.63 11.78
C THR A 21 -16.26 9.75 12.95
N GLY A 22 -15.81 10.10 14.15
CA GLY A 22 -16.08 9.37 15.38
C GLY A 22 -15.06 8.26 15.66
N ALA A 23 -15.03 7.79 16.91
CA ALA A 23 -14.00 6.88 17.42
C ALA A 23 -13.91 5.53 16.67
N ASN A 24 -15.01 5.12 16.05
CA ASN A 24 -15.13 3.87 15.31
C ASN A 24 -15.64 4.09 13.87
N CYS A 25 -15.64 5.33 13.37
CA CYS A 25 -16.09 5.73 12.03
C CYS A 25 -17.58 5.47 11.74
N SER A 26 -18.43 5.54 12.77
CA SER A 26 -19.88 5.40 12.62
C SER A 26 -20.64 6.72 12.49
N GLU A 27 -19.94 7.85 12.31
CA GLU A 27 -20.55 9.18 12.15
C GLU A 27 -20.17 9.77 10.79
N GLY A 28 -21.09 10.48 10.14
CA GLY A 28 -20.81 11.22 8.90
C GLY A 28 -20.09 12.53 9.23
N ALA A 29 -19.00 12.83 8.54
CA ALA A 29 -18.22 14.04 8.75
C ALA A 29 -18.95 15.27 8.18
N GLY A 30 -19.96 15.78 8.92
CA GLY A 30 -20.80 16.90 8.47
C GLY A 30 -22.25 16.88 8.99
N GLY A 31 -22.64 15.85 9.75
CA GLY A 31 -24.04 15.68 10.18
C GLY A 31 -24.94 15.04 9.12
N GLU A 32 -24.34 14.50 8.06
CA GLU A 32 -25.00 13.82 6.95
C GLU A 32 -25.31 12.36 7.30
N GLU A 33 -26.36 11.81 6.70
CA GLU A 33 -26.75 10.41 6.87
C GLU A 33 -25.64 9.48 6.36
N ILE A 34 -25.31 8.46 7.16
CA ILE A 34 -24.40 7.40 6.70
C ILE A 34 -25.22 6.37 5.95
N CYS A 35 -24.92 6.26 4.66
CA CYS A 35 -25.51 5.23 3.83
C CYS A 35 -25.02 3.84 4.24
N GLY A 36 -25.94 2.88 4.19
CA GLY A 36 -25.63 1.46 4.42
C GLY A 36 -24.70 0.90 3.35
N ALA A 37 -24.33 -0.37 3.50
CA ALA A 37 -23.56 -1.06 2.48
C ALA A 37 -24.24 -0.92 1.10
N ASP A 38 -23.44 -0.73 0.06
CA ASP A 38 -23.84 -0.69 -1.35
C ASP A 38 -24.68 0.52 -1.78
N VAL A 39 -24.87 1.52 -0.92
CA VAL A 39 -25.55 2.78 -1.28
C VAL A 39 -24.76 4.03 -0.89
N TYR A 40 -24.91 5.10 -1.66
CA TYR A 40 -24.26 6.40 -1.43
C TYR A 40 -25.09 7.59 -1.94
N GLY A 41 -24.56 8.80 -1.70
CA GLY A 41 -25.17 10.06 -2.14
C GLY A 41 -26.31 10.55 -1.24
N GLU A 42 -26.86 11.71 -1.58
CA GLU A 42 -27.97 12.31 -0.83
C GLU A 42 -29.19 11.38 -0.80
N GLY A 43 -29.64 11.02 0.40
CA GLY A 43 -30.75 10.08 0.61
C GLY A 43 -30.44 8.61 0.32
N CYS A 44 -29.16 8.23 0.13
CA CYS A 44 -28.72 6.84 0.02
C CYS A 44 -29.43 6.02 -1.06
N THR A 45 -29.67 6.65 -2.21
CA THR A 45 -30.39 6.05 -3.34
C THR A 45 -29.49 5.58 -4.47
N ALA A 46 -28.25 6.05 -4.55
CA ALA A 46 -27.31 5.60 -5.56
C ALA A 46 -26.70 4.28 -5.13
N VAL A 47 -26.82 3.24 -5.97
CA VAL A 47 -26.26 1.91 -5.70
C VAL A 47 -24.83 1.85 -6.22
N CYS A 48 -23.93 1.28 -5.42
CA CYS A 48 -22.56 0.96 -5.84
C CYS A 48 -22.37 -0.56 -5.89
N ASP A 49 -22.02 -1.07 -7.05
CA ASP A 49 -21.65 -2.47 -7.25
C ASP A 49 -20.13 -2.59 -7.15
N MET A 50 -19.59 -3.17 -6.07
CA MET A 50 -18.14 -3.21 -5.84
C MET A 50 -17.36 -3.94 -6.94
N GLU A 51 -17.95 -4.99 -7.52
CA GLU A 51 -17.34 -5.76 -8.60
C GLU A 51 -17.26 -4.92 -9.87
N ARG A 52 -18.34 -4.20 -10.19
CA ARG A 52 -18.43 -3.43 -11.43
C ARG A 52 -17.77 -2.05 -11.33
N ASP A 53 -17.96 -1.36 -10.23
CA ASP A 53 -17.59 0.04 -10.05
C ASP A 53 -16.17 0.18 -9.46
N CYS A 54 -15.70 -0.81 -8.68
CA CYS A 54 -14.35 -0.82 -8.08
C CYS A 54 -13.49 -2.04 -8.49
N ASN A 55 -13.85 -2.74 -9.57
CA ASN A 55 -13.14 -3.91 -10.11
C ASN A 55 -12.92 -5.05 -9.08
N GLY A 56 -13.74 -5.13 -8.02
CA GLY A 56 -13.54 -6.08 -6.92
C GLY A 56 -12.31 -5.78 -6.04
N ASN A 57 -11.54 -4.74 -6.36
CA ASN A 57 -10.27 -4.37 -5.74
C ASN A 57 -10.41 -3.17 -4.79
N GLY A 58 -11.65 -2.85 -4.42
CA GLY A 58 -11.95 -1.77 -3.52
C GLY A 58 -13.38 -1.82 -3.03
N ARG A 59 -13.76 -0.77 -2.32
CA ARG A 59 -15.09 -0.58 -1.77
C ARG A 59 -15.54 0.84 -2.00
N CYS A 60 -16.84 1.07 -2.11
CA CYS A 60 -17.33 2.42 -2.32
C CYS A 60 -17.35 3.21 -1.01
N GLY A 61 -16.95 4.48 -1.06
CA GLY A 61 -17.19 5.44 0.00
C GLY A 61 -18.68 5.74 0.06
N GLY A 62 -19.33 5.45 1.18
CA GLY A 62 -20.79 5.57 1.33
C GLY A 62 -21.33 7.00 1.25
N GLN A 63 -20.48 8.03 1.22
CA GLN A 63 -20.92 9.41 0.95
C GLN A 63 -20.80 9.78 -0.54
N THR A 64 -19.62 9.55 -1.14
CA THR A 64 -19.30 10.06 -2.48
C THR A 64 -19.50 9.03 -3.60
N GLY A 65 -19.57 7.75 -3.26
CA GLY A 65 -19.49 6.64 -4.22
C GLY A 65 -18.10 6.40 -4.79
N ALA A 66 -17.08 7.17 -4.37
CA ALA A 66 -15.72 6.99 -4.83
C ALA A 66 -15.12 5.68 -4.30
N CYS A 67 -14.32 4.99 -5.10
CA CYS A 67 -13.68 3.76 -4.67
C CYS A 67 -12.52 4.05 -3.70
N VAL A 68 -12.57 3.38 -2.56
CA VAL A 68 -11.46 3.22 -1.63
C VAL A 68 -10.80 1.89 -1.94
N CYS A 69 -9.62 1.93 -2.57
CA CYS A 69 -8.93 0.72 -3.03
C CYS A 69 -8.32 -0.08 -1.87
N TYR A 70 -8.32 -1.39 -2.04
CA TYR A 70 -7.57 -2.30 -1.19
C TYR A 70 -6.07 -2.12 -1.40
N GLU A 71 -5.29 -2.67 -0.47
CA GLU A 71 -3.83 -2.61 -0.54
C GLU A 71 -3.33 -3.30 -1.83
N GLY A 72 -2.39 -2.67 -2.51
CA GLY A 72 -1.90 -3.12 -3.82
C GLY A 72 -2.74 -2.64 -5.01
N TYR A 73 -3.78 -1.83 -4.81
CA TYR A 73 -4.59 -1.27 -5.89
C TYR A 73 -4.76 0.26 -5.80
N THR A 74 -4.87 0.92 -6.95
CA THR A 74 -5.02 2.37 -7.11
C THR A 74 -5.86 2.70 -8.35
N GLY A 75 -6.04 3.99 -8.62
CA GLY A 75 -6.89 4.51 -9.67
C GLY A 75 -8.33 4.72 -9.20
N ALA A 76 -9.11 5.44 -10.01
CA ALA A 76 -10.46 5.88 -9.63
C ALA A 76 -11.45 4.72 -9.37
N ASN A 77 -11.21 3.57 -9.99
CA ASN A 77 -12.01 2.34 -9.88
C ASN A 77 -11.17 1.14 -9.42
N CYS A 78 -9.97 1.37 -8.85
CA CYS A 78 -9.10 0.30 -8.35
C CYS A 78 -8.65 -0.74 -9.40
N SER A 79 -8.69 -0.40 -10.69
CA SER A 79 -8.24 -1.29 -11.76
C SER A 79 -6.71 -1.36 -11.88
N GLU A 80 -6.01 -0.37 -11.34
CA GLU A 80 -4.55 -0.30 -11.44
C GLU A 80 -3.94 -0.99 -10.23
N GLU A 81 -2.93 -1.84 -10.44
CA GLU A 81 -2.14 -2.35 -9.32
C GLU A 81 -1.23 -1.22 -8.82
N ALA A 82 -1.44 -0.80 -7.58
CA ALA A 82 -0.59 0.15 -6.90
C ALA A 82 0.72 -0.54 -6.56
N GLY A 83 1.63 -0.57 -7.53
CA GLY A 83 3.02 -0.99 -7.40
C GLY A 83 3.23 -2.05 -6.33
N GLY A 84 2.85 -3.30 -6.63
CA GLY A 84 3.51 -4.42 -5.97
C GLY A 84 5.00 -4.17 -6.13
N GLU A 85 5.75 -4.15 -5.02
CA GLU A 85 7.19 -3.91 -5.04
C GLU A 85 7.80 -4.90 -6.03
N GLU A 86 8.14 -4.43 -7.24
CA GLU A 86 8.67 -5.31 -8.27
C GLU A 86 9.96 -5.88 -7.70
N ILE A 87 9.95 -7.16 -7.33
CA ILE A 87 11.15 -7.85 -6.89
C ILE A 87 11.97 -8.03 -8.16
N CYS A 88 12.86 -7.06 -8.39
CA CYS A 88 13.74 -7.11 -9.52
C CYS A 88 14.62 -8.36 -9.46
N GLY A 89 14.90 -8.89 -10.66
CA GLY A 89 15.83 -10.00 -10.82
C GLY A 89 17.22 -9.66 -10.28
N ALA A 90 18.11 -10.66 -10.29
CA ALA A 90 19.50 -10.41 -9.93
C ALA A 90 20.08 -9.25 -10.75
N ASP A 91 20.88 -8.42 -10.09
CA ASP A 91 21.65 -7.32 -10.70
C ASP A 91 20.85 -6.09 -11.15
N VAL A 92 19.55 -6.04 -10.89
CA VAL A 92 18.71 -4.86 -11.15
C VAL A 92 17.86 -4.46 -9.95
N TYR A 93 17.55 -3.16 -9.83
CA TYR A 93 16.71 -2.62 -8.77
C TYR A 93 16.00 -1.33 -9.19
N GLY A 94 15.16 -0.81 -8.29
CA GLY A 94 14.41 0.44 -8.49
C GLY A 94 13.15 0.27 -9.32
N GLU A 95 12.44 1.38 -9.53
CA GLU A 95 11.17 1.39 -10.28
C GLU A 95 11.38 0.87 -11.71
N GLY A 96 10.62 -0.16 -12.10
CA GLY A 96 10.73 -0.83 -13.40
C GLY A 96 12.01 -1.63 -13.63
N CYS A 97 12.77 -1.94 -12.57
CA CYS A 97 14.00 -2.75 -12.62
C CYS A 97 15.04 -2.27 -13.63
N THR A 98 15.18 -0.95 -13.74
CA THR A 98 16.06 -0.31 -14.72
C THR A 98 17.42 0.09 -14.16
N ALA A 99 17.57 0.20 -12.83
CA ALA A 99 18.86 0.51 -12.22
C ALA A 99 19.71 -0.76 -12.12
N VAL A 100 20.90 -0.74 -12.70
CA VAL A 100 21.83 -1.88 -12.66
C VAL A 100 22.71 -1.77 -11.43
N CYS A 101 22.85 -2.87 -10.70
CA CYS A 101 23.73 -3.00 -9.55
C CYS A 101 25.02 -3.70 -9.96
N ASP A 102 26.15 -3.04 -9.82
CA ASP A 102 27.46 -3.65 -10.08
C ASP A 102 27.96 -4.27 -8.78
N MET A 103 27.87 -5.59 -8.65
CA MET A 103 28.20 -6.30 -7.40
C MET A 103 29.64 -6.07 -6.92
N GLU A 104 30.58 -5.90 -7.85
CA GLU A 104 31.99 -5.66 -7.53
C GLU A 104 32.19 -4.24 -6.99
N ARG A 105 31.55 -3.25 -7.64
CA ARG A 105 31.69 -1.84 -7.25
C ARG A 105 30.84 -1.48 -6.03
N ASP A 106 29.59 -1.94 -6.00
CA ASP A 106 28.56 -1.49 -5.07
C ASP A 106 28.55 -2.33 -3.79
N CYS A 107 28.88 -3.64 -3.88
CA CYS A 107 28.92 -4.57 -2.75
C CYS A 107 30.33 -5.14 -2.47
N ASN A 108 31.39 -4.57 -3.06
CA ASN A 108 32.78 -5.02 -2.91
C ASN A 108 33.00 -6.51 -3.25
N GLY A 109 32.13 -7.12 -4.06
CA GLY A 109 32.14 -8.56 -4.35
C GLY A 109 31.77 -9.45 -3.15
N ASN A 110 31.40 -8.85 -2.01
CA ASN A 110 31.15 -9.55 -0.75
C ASN A 110 29.66 -9.54 -0.35
N GLY A 111 28.76 -9.34 -1.31
CA GLY A 111 27.33 -9.36 -1.09
C GLY A 111 26.53 -9.47 -2.37
N ARG A 112 25.21 -9.49 -2.22
CA ARG A 112 24.23 -9.44 -3.31
C ARG A 112 23.37 -8.21 -3.17
N CYS A 113 23.09 -7.56 -4.28
CA CYS A 113 22.18 -6.43 -4.35
C CYS A 113 20.72 -6.89 -4.13
N GLY A 114 20.01 -6.22 -3.23
CA GLY A 114 18.58 -6.43 -3.02
C GLY A 114 17.79 -5.78 -4.15
N GLY A 115 17.01 -6.57 -4.89
CA GLY A 115 16.28 -6.12 -6.08
C GLY A 115 15.27 -5.00 -5.83
N GLN A 116 14.86 -4.75 -4.58
CA GLN A 116 13.93 -3.67 -4.26
C GLN A 116 14.63 -2.31 -4.12
N THR A 117 15.74 -2.26 -3.37
CA THR A 117 16.34 -1.00 -2.91
C THR A 117 17.73 -0.75 -3.47
N GLY A 118 18.35 -1.75 -4.07
CA GLY A 118 19.76 -1.72 -4.43
C GLY A 118 20.71 -1.90 -3.23
N ALA A 119 20.19 -2.17 -2.02
CA ALA A 119 21.01 -2.34 -0.83
C ALA A 119 21.76 -3.68 -0.86
N CYS A 120 23.00 -3.71 -0.37
CA CYS A 120 23.79 -4.93 -0.32
C CYS A 120 23.37 -5.83 0.85
N VAL A 121 23.07 -7.09 0.54
CA VAL A 121 22.96 -8.20 1.48
C VAL A 121 24.32 -8.89 1.53
N CYS A 122 25.06 -8.69 2.60
CA CYS A 122 26.43 -9.19 2.72
C CYS A 122 26.49 -10.70 2.91
N TYR A 123 27.52 -11.32 2.33
CA TYR A 123 27.86 -12.71 2.60
C TYR A 123 28.38 -12.86 4.03
N GLU A 124 28.38 -14.10 4.50
CA GLU A 124 28.85 -14.45 5.84
C GLU A 124 30.28 -13.93 6.08
N GLY A 125 30.49 -13.29 7.23
CA GLY A 125 31.78 -12.67 7.58
C GLY A 125 32.01 -11.28 6.98
N TYR A 126 31.00 -10.67 6.36
CA TYR A 126 31.04 -9.28 5.87
C TYR A 126 29.84 -8.47 6.36
N THR A 127 30.07 -7.17 6.54
CA THR A 127 29.12 -6.21 7.10
C THR A 127 29.36 -4.81 6.52
N GLY A 128 28.45 -3.88 6.83
CA GLY A 128 28.43 -2.53 6.29
C GLY A 128 27.54 -2.39 5.06
N ALA A 129 27.18 -1.14 4.74
CA ALA A 129 26.23 -0.81 3.66
C ALA A 129 26.66 -1.35 2.28
N ASN A 130 27.96 -1.55 2.07
CA ASN A 130 28.56 -2.06 0.83
C ASN A 130 29.40 -3.33 1.05
N CYS A 131 29.26 -4.00 2.20
CA CYS A 131 29.97 -5.24 2.52
C CYS A 131 31.51 -5.13 2.49
N SER A 132 32.07 -3.94 2.68
CA SER A 132 33.53 -3.74 2.71
C SER A 132 34.18 -4.12 4.05
N MET A 133 33.39 -4.23 5.13
CA MET A 133 33.92 -4.53 6.46
C MET A 133 33.87 -6.03 6.71
N ARG A 134 34.97 -6.61 7.16
CA ARG A 134 34.98 -8.01 7.62
C ARG A 134 34.42 -8.08 9.03
N ASP A 135 33.40 -8.90 9.22
CA ASP A 135 32.91 -9.24 10.53
C ASP A 135 33.81 -10.33 11.10
N VAL A 136 34.72 -9.92 11.98
CA VAL A 136 35.66 -10.83 12.65
C VAL A 136 35.05 -11.17 14.01
N PRO A 137 34.79 -12.45 14.32
CA PRO A 137 34.27 -12.83 15.63
C PRO A 137 35.27 -12.56 16.77
#